data_AF-A0A845D353-F1
#
_entry.id   AF-A0A845D353-F1
#
_cell.length_a   1.000
_cell.length_b   1.000
_cell.length_c   1.000
_cell.angle_alpha   90.00
_cell.angle_beta   90.00
_cell.angle_gamma   90.00
#
_symmetry.space_group_name_H-M   'P 1'
#
loop_
_entity.id
_entity.type
_entity.pdbx_description
1 polymer ?
#
loop_
_entity_poly.entity_id
_entity_poly.type
_entity_poly.pdbx_seq_one_letter_code
_entity_poly.pdbx_strand_id
1 'polypeptide(L)'
;KFMEPEYPFEWSGIYELNTGTYEWVMGEGPDPVMGAALLPLANNGLAAKEATLMDAVLTFSEDEKAVRAGEPLHLGQGQHNQLVLNGKGETVFNFAIQQPGYCMLFTEHHPDEFDAHLCGADAVLTPLETREYKPDHEHDEEVTSVGITLPGDFHLERLNRWLGQLLVKQGQDIFRMKGVLSLRGHDERFVFQGVHMLFDGRPDRPWGNEQRHNKMVFIGRNLDRSALEEGFRACLVS
;
A
#
# COMPACT_ATOMS: atom_id res chain seq x y z
N LYS A 1 -20.78 13.58 -10.89
CA LYS A 1 -20.21 12.23 -10.70
C LYS A 1 -18.90 12.32 -11.44
N PHE A 2 -17.73 12.34 -10.79
CA PHE A 2 -17.25 12.01 -9.44
C PHE A 2 -17.01 10.50 -9.11
N MET A 3 -15.92 9.89 -9.64
CA MET A 3 -15.52 8.47 -9.43
C MET A 3 -15.04 8.37 -7.99
N GLU A 4 -15.53 7.38 -7.27
CA GLU A 4 -14.96 7.05 -5.96
C GLU A 4 -13.60 6.34 -6.21
N PRO A 5 -12.50 6.67 -5.50
CA PRO A 5 -11.19 6.12 -5.82
C PRO A 5 -11.19 4.60 -5.65
N GLU A 6 -10.65 3.88 -6.63
CA GLU A 6 -10.55 2.42 -6.59
C GLU A 6 -9.46 2.00 -5.59
N TYR A 7 -9.87 1.54 -4.40
CA TYR A 7 -8.99 0.98 -3.38
C TYR A 7 -8.94 -0.56 -3.54
N PRO A 8 -7.81 -1.22 -3.23
CA PRO A 8 -7.70 -2.69 -3.26
C PRO A 8 -8.37 -3.36 -2.04
N PHE A 9 -9.29 -2.67 -1.38
CA PHE A 9 -10.05 -3.10 -0.21
C PHE A 9 -11.34 -2.31 -0.12
N GLU A 10 -12.45 -2.99 0.22
CA GLU A 10 -13.77 -2.39 0.34
C GLU A 10 -14.05 -1.82 1.75
N TRP A 11 -13.27 -2.21 2.76
CA TRP A 11 -13.53 -1.81 4.15
C TRP A 11 -12.27 -1.53 4.97
N SER A 12 -12.42 -0.65 5.96
CA SER A 12 -11.48 -0.52 7.08
C SER A 12 -12.18 -0.23 8.41
N GLY A 13 -11.54 -0.66 9.51
CA GLY A 13 -11.99 -0.44 10.88
C GLY A 13 -10.85 -0.04 11.81
N ILE A 14 -11.07 0.99 12.61
CA ILE A 14 -10.10 1.50 13.60
C ILE A 14 -10.40 0.90 14.97
N TYR A 15 -9.39 0.33 15.62
CA TYR A 15 -9.51 -0.24 16.97
C TYR A 15 -8.48 0.39 17.92
N GLU A 16 -8.83 0.50 19.20
CA GLU A 16 -7.92 0.84 20.31
C GLU A 16 -7.69 -0.43 21.13
N LEU A 17 -6.46 -0.94 21.10
CA LEU A 17 -6.10 -2.25 21.66
C LEU A 17 -5.05 -2.09 22.77
N ASN A 18 -5.11 -2.98 23.74
CA ASN A 18 -4.13 -3.09 24.83
C ASN A 18 -3.09 -4.17 24.51
N THR A 19 -2.03 -4.29 25.29
CA THR A 19 -1.10 -5.43 25.17
C THR A 19 -1.85 -6.74 25.44
N GLY A 20 -1.86 -7.65 24.47
CA GLY A 20 -2.64 -8.89 24.53
C GLY A 20 -2.70 -9.64 23.20
N THR A 21 -3.32 -10.82 23.21
CA THR A 21 -3.67 -11.57 22.00
C THR A 21 -5.11 -11.24 21.60
N TYR A 22 -5.34 -11.15 20.29
CA TYR A 22 -6.64 -10.89 19.68
C TYR A 22 -6.88 -11.87 18.53
N GLU A 23 -8.15 -12.15 18.27
CA GLU A 23 -8.60 -13.13 17.29
C GLU A 23 -9.47 -12.44 16.24
N TRP A 24 -9.05 -12.43 14.97
CA TRP A 24 -9.92 -12.10 13.85
C TRP A 24 -10.64 -13.37 13.43
N VAL A 25 -11.96 -13.39 13.63
CA VAL A 25 -12.84 -14.52 13.34
C VAL A 25 -13.55 -14.25 12.02
N MET A 26 -13.64 -15.27 11.16
CA MET A 26 -14.36 -15.23 9.89
C MET A 26 -15.17 -16.51 9.71
N GLY A 27 -16.44 -16.41 9.34
CA GLY A 27 -17.30 -17.54 9.00
C GLY A 27 -17.09 -18.09 7.58
N GLU A 28 -18.15 -18.65 7.02
CA GLU A 28 -18.23 -18.99 5.59
C GLU A 28 -18.57 -17.72 4.79
N GLY A 29 -17.89 -17.48 3.66
CA GLY A 29 -18.10 -16.32 2.79
C GLY A 29 -18.19 -16.70 1.30
N PRO A 30 -18.33 -15.71 0.40
CA PRO A 30 -18.43 -15.95 -1.05
C PRO A 30 -17.17 -16.61 -1.63
N ASP A 31 -16.00 -16.20 -1.15
CA ASP A 31 -14.70 -16.62 -1.64
C ASP A 31 -13.89 -17.41 -0.58
N PRO A 32 -12.99 -18.32 -0.99
CA PRO A 32 -12.21 -19.16 -0.07
C PRO A 32 -11.03 -18.43 0.60
N VAL A 33 -10.79 -17.18 0.21
CA VAL A 33 -9.71 -16.32 0.69
C VAL A 33 -10.20 -14.87 0.88
N MET A 34 -9.46 -14.09 1.67
CA MET A 34 -9.67 -12.65 1.86
C MET A 34 -8.30 -11.96 2.01
N GLY A 35 -7.99 -10.98 1.17
CA GLY A 35 -6.86 -10.08 1.36
C GLY A 35 -7.03 -9.17 2.58
N ALA A 36 -5.99 -9.02 3.40
CA ALA A 36 -6.05 -8.20 4.61
C ALA A 36 -4.71 -7.55 4.99
N ALA A 37 -4.79 -6.32 5.50
CA ALA A 37 -3.68 -5.63 6.15
C ALA A 37 -4.10 -5.12 7.53
N LEU A 38 -3.28 -5.38 8.56
CA LEU A 38 -3.51 -4.88 9.92
C LEU A 38 -2.31 -4.02 10.35
N LEU A 39 -2.52 -2.71 10.41
CA LEU A 39 -1.47 -1.71 10.50
C LEU A 39 -1.55 -0.90 11.80
N PRO A 40 -0.42 -0.65 12.51
CA PRO A 40 -0.39 0.30 13.62
C PRO A 40 -0.78 1.71 13.17
N LEU A 41 -1.59 2.40 13.98
CA LEU A 41 -2.02 3.78 13.75
C LEU A 41 -1.45 4.67 14.86
N ALA A 42 -0.65 5.67 14.49
CA ALA A 42 0.11 6.49 15.44
C ALA A 42 -0.76 7.34 16.39
N ASN A 43 -1.98 7.70 15.97
CA ASN A 43 -3.03 8.34 16.76
C ASN A 43 -4.33 8.38 15.93
N ASN A 44 -5.49 8.54 16.56
CA ASN A 44 -6.78 8.60 15.87
C ASN A 44 -7.06 9.94 15.13
N GLY A 45 -6.02 10.68 14.72
CA GLY A 45 -6.12 11.94 13.99
C GLY A 45 -6.08 11.77 12.46
N LEU A 46 -6.73 12.68 11.73
CA LEU A 46 -6.93 12.59 10.28
C LEU A 46 -5.63 12.28 9.49
N ALA A 47 -4.58 13.08 9.69
CA ALA A 47 -3.32 12.89 8.95
C ALA A 47 -2.61 11.55 9.27
N ALA A 48 -2.86 10.95 10.44
CA ALA A 48 -2.35 9.62 10.76
C ALA A 48 -3.18 8.52 10.06
N LYS A 49 -4.52 8.66 10.02
CA LYS A 49 -5.40 7.78 9.25
C LYS A 49 -5.08 7.82 7.75
N GLU A 50 -4.84 9.01 7.20
CA GLU A 50 -4.44 9.21 5.80
C GLU A 50 -3.10 8.52 5.49
N ALA A 51 -2.11 8.63 6.39
CA ALA A 51 -0.84 7.91 6.25
C ALA A 51 -1.03 6.38 6.32
N THR A 52 -1.75 5.87 7.32
CA THR A 52 -2.01 4.43 7.47
C THR A 52 -2.88 3.87 6.32
N LEU A 53 -3.77 4.68 5.74
CA LEU A 53 -4.53 4.34 4.54
C LEU A 53 -3.62 4.20 3.30
N MET A 54 -2.63 5.07 3.15
CA MET A 54 -1.62 4.90 2.09
C MET A 54 -0.79 3.64 2.35
N ASP A 55 -0.34 3.40 3.58
CA ASP A 55 0.39 2.18 3.94
C ASP A 55 -0.41 0.89 3.65
N ALA A 56 -1.74 0.92 3.76
CA ALA A 56 -2.62 -0.19 3.37
C ALA A 56 -2.60 -0.44 1.86
N VAL A 57 -2.85 0.60 1.04
CA VAL A 57 -2.79 0.51 -0.43
C VAL A 57 -1.45 -0.06 -0.90
N LEU A 58 -0.37 0.25 -0.18
CA LEU A 58 0.96 -0.25 -0.47
C LEU A 58 1.15 -1.69 -0.01
N THR A 59 0.65 -2.06 1.16
CA THR A 59 0.72 -3.42 1.68
C THR A 59 0.00 -4.39 0.74
N PHE A 60 -1.19 -4.04 0.25
CA PHE A 60 -1.95 -4.79 -0.78
C PHE A 60 -1.24 -4.83 -2.17
N SER A 61 -0.13 -4.12 -2.37
CA SER A 61 0.64 -4.08 -3.63
C SER A 61 1.99 -4.82 -3.58
N GLU A 62 2.37 -5.38 -2.42
CA GLU A 62 3.51 -6.30 -2.29
C GLU A 62 3.01 -7.77 -2.32
N ASP A 63 3.91 -8.75 -2.37
CA ASP A 63 3.54 -10.17 -2.56
C ASP A 63 2.58 -10.70 -1.46
N GLU A 64 1.52 -11.39 -1.89
CA GLU A 64 0.59 -12.11 -1.02
C GLU A 64 1.23 -13.30 -0.31
N LYS A 65 0.89 -13.46 0.97
CA LYS A 65 1.27 -14.61 1.76
C LYS A 65 0.05 -15.22 2.44
N ALA A 66 -0.23 -16.47 2.10
CA ALA A 66 -1.26 -17.27 2.76
C ALA A 66 -1.02 -17.37 4.28
N VAL A 67 -2.06 -17.03 5.04
CA VAL A 67 -2.19 -17.26 6.49
C VAL A 67 -3.38 -18.19 6.70
N ARG A 68 -3.24 -19.24 7.51
CA ARG A 68 -4.29 -20.23 7.81
C ARG A 68 -4.80 -20.12 9.24
N ALA A 69 -5.89 -20.82 9.54
CA ALA A 69 -6.42 -20.95 10.90
C ALA A 69 -5.32 -21.31 11.91
N GLY A 70 -5.19 -20.50 12.96
CA GLY A 70 -4.16 -20.67 14.02
C GLY A 70 -2.74 -20.24 13.64
N GLU A 71 -2.46 -19.86 12.40
CA GLU A 71 -1.21 -19.15 12.05
C GLU A 71 -1.31 -17.66 12.48
N PRO A 72 -0.20 -17.01 12.87
CA PRO A 72 -0.22 -15.61 13.28
C PRO A 72 -0.35 -14.67 12.08
N LEU A 73 -1.36 -13.80 12.12
CA LEU A 73 -1.59 -12.72 11.15
C LEU A 73 -0.50 -11.64 11.32
N HIS A 74 0.07 -11.16 10.21
CA HIS A 74 1.19 -10.21 10.24
C HIS A 74 0.72 -8.77 10.51
N LEU A 75 1.40 -8.14 11.47
CA LEU A 75 1.17 -6.75 11.90
C LEU A 75 2.16 -5.80 11.24
N GLY A 76 1.65 -4.76 10.57
CA GLY A 76 2.45 -3.72 9.94
C GLY A 76 2.74 -3.95 8.45
N GLN A 77 3.51 -3.03 7.87
CA GLN A 77 3.81 -2.97 6.44
C GLN A 77 4.59 -4.19 5.93
N GLY A 78 4.62 -4.37 4.61
CA GLY A 78 5.60 -5.21 3.91
C GLY A 78 5.21 -6.68 3.72
N GLN A 79 3.97 -7.06 4.04
CA GLN A 79 3.40 -8.37 3.72
C GLN A 79 1.88 -8.25 3.59
N HIS A 80 1.31 -8.59 2.43
CA HIS A 80 -0.13 -8.75 2.29
C HIS A 80 -0.56 -10.10 2.90
N ASN A 81 -1.52 -10.11 3.84
CA ASN A 81 -2.06 -11.36 4.39
C ASN A 81 -3.17 -11.85 3.46
N GLN A 82 -2.99 -13.00 2.84
CA GLN A 82 -4.09 -13.74 2.18
C GLN A 82 -4.68 -14.68 3.23
N LEU A 83 -5.81 -14.33 3.83
CA LEU A 83 -6.47 -15.11 4.87
C LEU A 83 -7.19 -16.29 4.22
N VAL A 84 -6.73 -17.52 4.48
CA VAL A 84 -7.27 -18.74 3.86
C VAL A 84 -8.33 -19.38 4.75
N LEU A 85 -9.57 -19.47 4.27
CA LEU A 85 -10.71 -19.95 5.05
C LEU A 85 -10.78 -21.48 5.07
N ASN A 86 -11.34 -22.02 6.17
CA ASN A 86 -11.59 -23.45 6.33
C ASN A 86 -12.67 -23.99 5.37
N GLY A 87 -13.47 -23.10 4.75
CA GLY A 87 -14.57 -23.45 3.84
C GLY A 87 -15.79 -24.09 4.51
N LYS A 88 -15.75 -24.32 5.83
CA LYS A 88 -16.89 -24.66 6.69
C LYS A 88 -16.70 -24.16 8.11
N GLY A 89 -17.72 -23.51 8.66
CA GLY A 89 -17.68 -22.89 9.98
C GLY A 89 -16.59 -21.82 10.11
N GLU A 90 -16.29 -21.44 11.35
CA GLU A 90 -15.35 -20.36 11.66
C GLU A 90 -13.89 -20.71 11.32
N THR A 91 -13.17 -19.67 10.90
CA THR A 91 -11.72 -19.63 10.68
C THR A 91 -11.16 -18.51 11.55
N VAL A 92 -10.17 -18.82 12.39
CA VAL A 92 -9.64 -17.89 13.40
C VAL A 92 -8.18 -17.56 13.14
N PHE A 93 -7.88 -16.27 13.00
CA PHE A 93 -6.55 -15.74 12.75
C PHE A 93 -6.07 -14.94 13.97
N ASN A 94 -4.92 -15.33 14.52
CA ASN A 94 -4.42 -14.79 15.79
C ASN A 94 -3.41 -13.66 15.56
N PHE A 95 -3.44 -12.60 16.37
CA PHE A 95 -2.35 -11.62 16.41
C PHE A 95 -2.10 -11.10 17.83
N ALA A 96 -0.89 -10.58 18.08
CA ALA A 96 -0.45 -10.14 19.39
C ALA A 96 -0.01 -8.67 19.39
N ILE A 97 -0.77 -7.83 20.10
CA ILE A 97 -0.43 -6.43 20.32
C ILE A 97 0.60 -6.35 21.46
N GLN A 98 1.78 -5.81 21.19
CA GLN A 98 2.88 -5.73 22.16
C GLN A 98 2.80 -4.49 23.04
N GLN A 99 2.31 -3.37 22.52
CA GLN A 99 2.18 -2.08 23.21
C GLN A 99 0.76 -1.53 22.97
N PRO A 100 0.10 -0.92 23.97
CA PRO A 100 -1.23 -0.34 23.77
C PRO A 100 -1.22 0.81 22.76
N GLY A 101 -2.27 0.91 21.94
CA GLY A 101 -2.40 1.94 20.92
C GLY A 101 -3.51 1.65 19.92
N TYR A 102 -3.53 2.42 18.82
CA TYR A 102 -4.51 2.22 17.75
C TYR A 102 -3.96 1.32 16.65
N CYS A 103 -4.85 0.61 15.97
CA CYS A 103 -4.57 -0.05 14.69
C CYS A 103 -5.73 0.14 13.71
N MET A 104 -5.44 0.05 12.42
CA MET A 104 -6.44 -0.03 11.36
C MET A 104 -6.35 -1.41 10.70
N LEU A 105 -7.48 -2.12 10.69
CA LEU A 105 -7.69 -3.30 9.86
C LEU A 105 -8.26 -2.86 8.53
N PHE A 106 -7.81 -3.49 7.43
CA PHE A 106 -8.31 -3.33 6.07
C PHE A 106 -8.59 -4.71 5.50
N THR A 107 -9.71 -4.89 4.81
CA THR A 107 -10.14 -6.17 4.21
C THR A 107 -10.56 -5.97 2.76
N GLU A 108 -10.17 -6.90 1.88
CA GLU A 108 -10.46 -6.91 0.45
C GLU A 108 -11.95 -6.70 0.18
N HIS A 109 -12.79 -7.47 0.87
CA HIS A 109 -14.25 -7.36 0.87
C HIS A 109 -14.81 -6.86 2.21
N HIS A 110 -16.10 -6.54 2.23
CA HIS A 110 -16.79 -6.12 3.45
C HIS A 110 -16.90 -7.26 4.49
N PRO A 111 -16.53 -7.06 5.78
CA PRO A 111 -16.53 -8.12 6.80
C PRO A 111 -17.86 -8.85 6.98
N ASP A 112 -18.99 -8.15 6.83
CA ASP A 112 -20.34 -8.70 6.96
C ASP A 112 -20.64 -9.86 5.98
N GLU A 113 -19.99 -9.90 4.81
CA GLU A 113 -20.15 -10.99 3.84
C GLU A 113 -19.52 -12.32 4.30
N PHE A 114 -18.72 -12.26 5.37
CA PHE A 114 -17.99 -13.35 5.98
C PHE A 114 -18.34 -13.51 7.47
N ASP A 115 -19.39 -12.85 7.98
CA ASP A 115 -19.73 -12.75 9.42
C ASP A 115 -18.52 -12.34 10.30
N ALA A 116 -17.59 -11.56 9.72
CA ALA A 116 -16.25 -11.42 10.24
C ALA A 116 -16.11 -10.32 11.31
N HIS A 117 -15.45 -10.67 12.42
CA HIS A 117 -15.43 -9.83 13.61
C HIS A 117 -14.14 -10.01 14.43
N LEU A 118 -13.79 -8.98 15.20
CA LEU A 118 -12.61 -8.99 16.07
C LEU A 118 -12.98 -9.37 17.50
N CYS A 119 -12.28 -10.34 18.08
CA CYS A 119 -12.43 -10.75 19.48
C CYS A 119 -11.21 -10.37 20.32
N GLY A 120 -11.47 -9.84 21.52
CA GLY A 120 -10.53 -9.85 22.64
C GLY A 120 -10.86 -10.97 23.62
N ALA A 121 -10.09 -11.07 24.71
CA ALA A 121 -10.16 -12.21 25.64
C ALA A 121 -11.55 -12.54 26.23
N ASP A 122 -12.40 -11.52 26.42
CA ASP A 122 -13.72 -11.67 27.08
C ASP A 122 -14.91 -11.23 26.21
N ALA A 123 -14.69 -10.65 25.01
CA ALA A 123 -15.75 -10.02 24.21
C ALA A 123 -15.36 -9.76 22.74
N VAL A 124 -16.37 -9.75 21.87
CA VAL A 124 -16.29 -9.14 20.53
C VAL A 124 -16.08 -7.62 20.66
N LEU A 125 -15.22 -7.06 19.83
CA LEU A 125 -14.82 -5.66 19.84
C LEU A 125 -15.47 -4.92 18.65
N THR A 126 -16.21 -3.85 18.95
CA THR A 126 -16.68 -2.91 17.93
C THR A 126 -15.54 -1.95 17.55
N PRO A 127 -15.30 -1.69 16.25
CA PRO A 127 -14.39 -0.62 15.84
C PRO A 127 -14.87 0.75 16.32
N LEU A 128 -13.94 1.65 16.64
CA LEU A 128 -14.22 3.04 17.03
C LEU A 128 -14.75 3.87 15.86
N GLU A 129 -14.35 3.51 14.64
CA GLU A 129 -14.72 4.14 13.38
C GLU A 129 -14.54 3.12 12.26
N THR A 130 -15.46 3.09 11.31
CA THR A 130 -15.36 2.29 10.08
C THR A 130 -15.39 3.21 8.86
N ARG A 131 -14.86 2.71 7.75
CA ARG A 131 -15.01 3.34 6.44
C ARG A 131 -15.15 2.29 5.34
N GLU A 132 -16.21 2.43 4.57
CA GLU A 132 -16.44 1.73 3.30
C GLU A 132 -15.69 2.43 2.15
N TYR A 133 -15.32 1.65 1.14
CA TYR A 133 -14.71 2.07 -0.11
C TYR A 133 -15.42 1.28 -1.23
N LYS A 134 -16.19 1.96 -2.08
CA LYS A 134 -17.05 1.25 -3.05
C LYS A 134 -16.37 1.05 -4.40
N PRO A 135 -16.68 -0.04 -5.11
CA PRO A 135 -16.37 -0.20 -6.53
C PRO A 135 -17.58 0.09 -7.45
N ASP A 136 -17.94 1.36 -7.72
CA ASP A 136 -18.59 1.72 -9.01
C ASP A 136 -18.54 3.24 -9.39
N HIS A 137 -18.80 3.51 -10.67
CA HIS A 137 -18.48 4.70 -11.49
C HIS A 137 -18.99 6.10 -11.03
N GLU A 138 -18.28 7.21 -11.35
CA GLU A 138 -18.09 7.87 -12.69
C GLU A 138 -17.43 9.27 -12.42
N HIS A 139 -16.41 9.85 -13.14
CA HIS A 139 -15.16 10.64 -12.73
C HIS A 139 -15.09 12.10 -12.12
N ASP A 140 -14.23 12.38 -11.09
CA ASP A 140 -13.52 13.69 -10.78
C ASP A 140 -12.30 13.53 -9.83
N GLU A 141 -11.31 14.43 -9.96
CA GLU A 141 -10.11 14.63 -9.09
C GLU A 141 -9.44 13.36 -8.52
N GLU A 142 -9.48 12.27 -9.29
CA GLU A 142 -8.98 10.95 -8.92
C GLU A 142 -7.50 10.94 -8.55
N VAL A 143 -7.16 10.14 -7.53
CA VAL A 143 -5.79 9.74 -7.23
C VAL A 143 -5.36 8.69 -8.24
N THR A 144 -4.88 9.16 -9.38
CA THR A 144 -4.41 8.32 -10.49
C THR A 144 -3.00 7.75 -10.26
N SER A 145 -2.58 6.82 -11.13
CA SER A 145 -1.18 6.39 -11.21
C SER A 145 -0.60 6.56 -12.62
N VAL A 146 0.67 6.94 -12.68
CA VAL A 146 1.43 7.10 -13.93
C VAL A 146 2.65 6.17 -13.89
N GLY A 147 2.48 4.99 -14.48
CA GLY A 147 3.55 4.04 -14.76
C GLY A 147 4.27 4.35 -16.07
N ILE A 148 5.58 4.58 -15.97
CA ILE A 148 6.49 4.85 -17.10
C ILE A 148 7.59 3.77 -17.10
N THR A 149 8.01 3.32 -18.29
CA THR A 149 9.16 2.42 -18.45
C THR A 149 9.98 2.84 -19.67
N LEU A 150 11.29 3.02 -19.50
CA LEU A 150 12.22 3.45 -20.57
C LEU A 150 13.51 2.59 -20.57
N PRO A 151 14.01 2.16 -21.74
CA PRO A 151 15.31 1.51 -21.87
C PRO A 151 16.46 2.53 -21.76
N GLY A 152 17.68 2.04 -21.53
CA GLY A 152 18.90 2.86 -21.48
C GLY A 152 19.29 3.27 -20.05
N ASP A 153 20.30 4.15 -19.94
CA ASP A 153 20.86 4.58 -18.66
C ASP A 153 20.47 6.02 -18.32
N PHE A 154 20.25 6.28 -17.03
CA PHE A 154 19.95 7.59 -16.47
C PHE A 154 21.21 8.29 -15.93
N HIS A 155 21.24 9.61 -16.04
CA HIS A 155 22.25 10.46 -15.41
C HIS A 155 21.72 10.96 -14.06
N LEU A 156 22.26 10.47 -12.95
CA LEU A 156 21.75 10.71 -11.59
C LEU A 156 21.51 12.20 -11.27
N GLU A 157 22.43 13.09 -11.64
CA GLU A 157 22.25 14.54 -11.44
C GLU A 157 21.11 15.17 -12.26
N ARG A 158 20.76 14.60 -13.42
CA ARG A 158 19.62 15.08 -14.23
C ARG A 158 18.32 14.66 -13.55
N LEU A 159 18.24 13.39 -13.14
CA LEU A 159 17.12 12.83 -12.39
C LEU A 159 16.85 13.60 -11.10
N ASN A 160 17.85 13.75 -10.22
CA ASN A 160 17.68 14.41 -8.93
C ASN A 160 17.22 15.87 -9.09
N ARG A 161 17.71 16.56 -10.13
CA ARG A 161 17.31 17.93 -10.47
C ARG A 161 15.88 18.01 -10.98
N TRP A 162 15.47 17.07 -11.84
CA TRP A 162 14.10 17.00 -12.34
C TRP A 162 13.11 16.62 -11.24
N LEU A 163 13.39 15.57 -10.44
CA LEU A 163 12.55 15.18 -9.31
C LEU A 163 12.40 16.30 -8.28
N GLY A 164 13.49 17.02 -7.95
CA GLY A 164 13.42 18.19 -7.07
C GLY A 164 12.52 19.30 -7.62
N GLN A 165 12.59 19.58 -8.94
CA GLN A 165 11.71 20.55 -9.58
C GLN A 165 10.25 20.08 -9.69
N LEU A 166 10.03 18.78 -9.89
CA LEU A 166 8.71 18.16 -9.93
C LEU A 166 8.04 18.24 -8.55
N LEU A 167 8.75 17.86 -7.48
CA LEU A 167 8.24 17.92 -6.11
C LEU A 167 7.98 19.37 -5.63
N VAL A 168 8.81 20.35 -6.02
CA VAL A 168 8.55 21.77 -5.72
C VAL A 168 7.30 22.30 -6.44
N LYS A 169 6.93 21.75 -7.60
CA LYS A 169 5.75 22.17 -8.38
C LYS A 169 4.48 21.39 -8.04
N GLN A 170 4.59 20.10 -7.73
CA GLN A 170 3.49 19.15 -7.70
C GLN A 170 3.56 18.16 -6.51
N GLY A 171 4.46 18.35 -5.55
CA GLY A 171 4.61 17.48 -4.38
C GLY A 171 3.43 17.49 -3.39
N GLN A 172 2.47 18.41 -3.56
CA GLN A 172 1.16 18.38 -2.88
C GLN A 172 0.13 17.47 -3.57
N ASP A 173 0.40 17.05 -4.81
CA ASP A 173 -0.49 16.20 -5.61
C ASP A 173 0.12 14.82 -5.89
N ILE A 174 1.46 14.72 -5.95
CA ILE A 174 2.20 13.47 -5.93
C ILE A 174 2.29 12.97 -4.48
N PHE A 175 1.61 11.86 -4.21
CA PHE A 175 1.58 11.26 -2.87
C PHE A 175 2.73 10.26 -2.71
N ARG A 176 3.03 9.49 -3.76
CA ARG A 176 4.14 8.53 -3.78
C ARG A 176 4.84 8.46 -5.14
N MET A 177 6.12 8.10 -5.10
CA MET A 177 6.85 7.51 -6.22
C MET A 177 7.63 6.26 -5.78
N LYS A 178 7.64 5.20 -6.60
CA LYS A 178 8.48 3.97 -6.41
C LYS A 178 9.09 3.63 -7.77
N GLY A 179 10.35 3.19 -7.79
CA GLY A 179 10.96 2.78 -9.06
C GLY A 179 12.31 2.08 -8.96
N VAL A 180 12.73 1.55 -10.12
CA VAL A 180 13.96 0.79 -10.34
C VAL A 180 14.65 1.42 -11.54
N LEU A 181 15.92 1.82 -11.39
CA LEU A 181 16.65 2.60 -12.38
C LEU A 181 17.98 1.95 -12.77
N SER A 182 18.36 2.17 -14.03
CA SER A 182 19.68 1.88 -14.56
C SER A 182 20.50 3.16 -14.54
N LEU A 183 21.47 3.29 -13.63
CA LEU A 183 22.32 4.49 -13.56
C LEU A 183 23.61 4.29 -14.37
N ARG A 184 24.03 5.34 -15.09
CA ARG A 184 25.29 5.32 -15.86
C ARG A 184 26.48 5.06 -14.93
N GLY A 185 27.23 3.99 -15.19
CA GLY A 185 28.40 3.61 -14.41
C GLY A 185 28.09 2.80 -13.14
N HIS A 186 26.85 2.32 -12.98
CA HIS A 186 26.46 1.39 -11.92
C HIS A 186 25.92 0.08 -12.51
N ASP A 187 26.60 -1.04 -12.24
CA ASP A 187 26.16 -2.38 -12.65
C ASP A 187 25.01 -2.94 -11.78
N GLU A 188 24.60 -2.16 -10.78
CA GLU A 188 23.50 -2.42 -9.84
C GLU A 188 22.22 -1.72 -10.27
N ARG A 189 21.08 -2.29 -9.87
CA ARG A 189 19.80 -1.57 -9.83
C ARG A 189 19.89 -0.48 -8.77
N PHE A 190 19.38 0.70 -9.09
CA PHE A 190 19.11 1.72 -8.08
C PHE A 190 17.60 1.73 -7.80
N VAL A 191 17.21 1.35 -6.58
CA VAL A 191 15.82 1.34 -6.13
C VAL A 191 15.59 2.55 -5.25
N PHE A 192 14.56 3.32 -5.57
CA PHE A 192 14.18 4.51 -4.82
C PHE A 192 12.69 4.49 -4.50
N GLN A 193 12.35 5.18 -3.42
CA GLN A 193 10.99 5.41 -2.97
C GLN A 193 10.88 6.82 -2.41
N GLY A 194 9.74 7.46 -2.64
CA GLY A 194 9.45 8.77 -2.09
C GLY A 194 7.99 8.91 -1.70
N VAL A 195 7.75 9.65 -0.62
CA VAL A 195 6.43 9.98 -0.07
C VAL A 195 6.39 11.49 0.13
N HIS A 196 5.45 12.15 -0.56
CA HIS A 196 5.44 13.60 -0.75
C HIS A 196 6.84 14.17 -1.07
N MET A 197 7.42 14.97 -0.17
CA MET A 197 8.69 15.68 -0.37
C MET A 197 9.93 14.87 0.04
N LEU A 198 9.77 13.68 0.63
CA LEU A 198 10.88 12.82 1.03
C LEU A 198 11.25 11.87 -0.11
N PHE A 199 12.54 11.81 -0.43
CA PHE A 199 13.13 10.93 -1.45
C PHE A 199 14.29 10.16 -0.83
N ASP A 200 14.21 8.84 -0.84
CA ASP A 200 15.29 7.92 -0.43
C ASP A 200 15.58 6.92 -1.55
N GLY A 201 16.84 6.56 -1.73
CA GLY A 201 17.30 5.76 -2.85
C GLY A 201 18.63 5.08 -2.58
N ARG A 202 18.70 3.78 -2.89
CA ARG A 202 19.83 2.91 -2.59
C ARG A 202 20.14 1.96 -3.74
N PRO A 203 21.40 1.49 -3.85
CA PRO A 203 21.69 0.28 -4.59
C PRO A 203 20.86 -0.91 -4.07
N ASP A 204 20.39 -1.72 -5.00
CA ASP A 204 19.74 -3.02 -4.76
C ASP A 204 20.67 -4.12 -5.31
N ARG A 205 20.16 -5.09 -6.07
CA ARG A 205 20.97 -6.19 -6.63
C ARG A 205 21.57 -5.82 -8.00
N PRO A 206 22.71 -6.43 -8.39
CA PRO A 206 23.23 -6.38 -9.75
C PRO A 206 22.18 -6.63 -10.83
N TRP A 207 22.37 -6.00 -12.00
CA TRP A 207 21.56 -6.31 -13.20
C TRP A 207 21.83 -7.72 -13.71
N GLY A 208 23.09 -8.18 -13.66
CA GLY A 208 23.50 -9.49 -14.14
C GLY A 208 23.18 -9.65 -15.64
N ASN A 209 22.36 -10.63 -15.98
CA ASN A 209 21.92 -10.89 -17.36
C ASN A 209 20.56 -10.25 -17.70
N GLU A 210 19.90 -9.54 -16.76
CA GLU A 210 18.63 -8.87 -17.03
C GLU A 210 18.82 -7.61 -17.88
N GLN A 211 17.89 -7.32 -18.79
CA GLN A 211 17.95 -6.11 -19.62
C GLN A 211 17.77 -4.85 -18.75
N ARG A 212 18.80 -4.02 -18.73
CA ARG A 212 18.85 -2.74 -18.00
C ARG A 212 17.75 -1.80 -18.49
N HIS A 213 16.91 -1.33 -17.56
CA HIS A 213 15.75 -0.49 -17.83
C HIS A 213 15.45 0.44 -16.65
N ASN A 214 14.57 1.41 -16.87
CA ASN A 214 14.13 2.37 -15.87
C ASN A 214 12.61 2.27 -15.77
N LYS A 215 12.08 1.84 -14.62
CA LYS A 215 10.64 1.80 -14.32
C LYS A 215 10.35 2.76 -13.16
N MET A 216 9.35 3.61 -13.36
CA MET A 216 8.90 4.63 -12.41
C MET A 216 7.37 4.55 -12.33
N VAL A 217 6.83 4.59 -11.12
CA VAL A 217 5.38 4.74 -10.89
C VAL A 217 5.18 5.93 -9.96
N PHE A 218 4.42 6.92 -10.43
CA PHE A 218 3.87 7.99 -9.62
C PHE A 218 2.44 7.62 -9.20
N ILE A 219 2.03 8.00 -7.99
CA ILE A 219 0.65 7.88 -7.49
C ILE A 219 0.27 9.24 -6.90
N GLY A 220 -0.89 9.77 -7.31
CA GLY A 220 -1.28 11.14 -6.99
C GLY A 220 -2.45 11.66 -7.84
N ARG A 221 -2.99 12.82 -7.47
CA ARG A 221 -4.03 13.51 -8.27
C ARG A 221 -3.40 14.39 -9.35
N ASN A 222 -4.20 14.80 -10.33
CA ASN A 222 -3.81 15.80 -11.35
C ASN A 222 -2.51 15.48 -12.13
N LEU A 223 -2.15 14.19 -12.28
CA LEU A 223 -0.88 13.77 -12.86
C LEU A 223 -0.86 13.91 -14.40
N ASP A 224 -0.07 14.82 -14.93
CA ASP A 224 0.19 14.92 -16.37
C ASP A 224 1.14 13.80 -16.83
N ARG A 225 0.56 12.77 -17.45
CA ARG A 225 1.29 11.62 -18.00
C ARG A 225 2.36 12.03 -19.02
N SER A 226 2.11 13.04 -19.86
CA SER A 226 3.06 13.47 -20.89
C SER A 226 4.23 14.21 -20.25
N ALA A 227 3.96 15.19 -19.38
CA ALA A 227 5.00 15.94 -18.69
C ALA A 227 5.87 15.05 -17.78
N LEU A 228 5.28 14.04 -17.13
CA LEU A 228 6.02 13.04 -16.35
C LEU A 228 6.87 12.15 -17.25
N GLU A 229 6.34 11.65 -18.37
CA GLU A 229 7.09 10.78 -19.29
C GLU A 229 8.21 11.52 -20.03
N GLU A 230 7.97 12.75 -20.49
CA GLU A 230 8.95 13.63 -21.13
C GLU A 230 10.08 14.02 -20.15
N GLY A 231 9.72 14.39 -18.92
CA GLY A 231 10.68 14.73 -17.86
C GLY A 231 11.56 13.53 -17.46
N PHE A 232 10.95 12.35 -17.32
CA PHE A 232 11.68 11.11 -17.07
C PHE A 232 12.59 10.75 -18.25
N ARG A 233 12.11 10.89 -19.49
CA ARG A 233 12.89 10.67 -20.72
C ARG A 233 14.07 11.63 -20.86
N ALA A 234 13.94 12.89 -20.43
CA ALA A 234 15.03 13.87 -20.44
C ALA A 234 16.17 13.54 -19.45
N CYS A 235 15.95 12.62 -18.50
CA CYS A 235 16.97 12.17 -17.55
C CYS A 235 17.91 11.08 -18.11
N LEU A 236 17.59 10.51 -19.28
CA LEU A 236 18.45 9.59 -20.00
C LEU A 236 19.81 10.19 -20.35
N VAL A 237 20.80 9.31 -20.48
CA VAL A 237 22.07 9.58 -21.15
C VAL A 237 21.84 9.62 -22.65
N SER A 238 22.31 10.71 -23.25
CA SER A 238 22.51 10.91 -24.69
C SER A 238 23.81 10.26 -25.16
#